data_AF-A0A832WAX5-F1
#
_entry.id   AF-A0A832WAX5-F1
#
_cell.length_a   1.000
_cell.length_b   1.000
_cell.length_c   1.000
_cell.angle_alpha   90.00
_cell.angle_beta   90.00
_cell.angle_gamma   90.00
#
_symmetry.space_group_name_H-M   'P 1'
#
loop_
_entity.id
_entity.type
_entity.pdbx_description
1 polymer ?
#
loop_
_entity_poly.entity_id
_entity_poly.type
_entity_poly.pdbx_seq_one_letter_code
_entity_poly.pdbx_strand_id
1 'polypeptide(L)'
;MGLDYEPSHLMFLVTVLDDRDGEVLGDAIQKLIEREEVLACHAVPCVTKKNRPGHVLVVLVDGGEDPDRVAEDVARDIMVLTGSTGVDRFDADGVYSVPSRFEDVRVVYGEREWRVSVKIAETEEGEVVTVKAEFDECREIGEETGIPPREVKAMVEAAARVGGWVDLKEREIKVQ
;
A
#
# COMPACT_ATOMS: atom_id res chain seq x y z
N MET A 1 -9.50 20.39 10.03
CA MET A 1 -9.61 20.20 11.50
C MET A 1 -9.80 18.72 11.86
N GLY A 2 -10.84 18.04 11.34
CA GLY A 2 -10.93 16.56 11.39
C GLY A 2 -10.27 15.89 10.18
N LEU A 3 -10.84 14.76 9.72
CA LEU A 3 -10.45 14.14 8.45
C LEU A 3 -10.84 15.03 7.27
N ASP A 4 -9.99 15.06 6.24
CA ASP A 4 -10.33 15.68 4.96
C ASP A 4 -11.21 14.70 4.16
N TYR A 5 -12.18 15.23 3.40
CA TYR A 5 -12.99 14.44 2.47
C TYR A 5 -13.07 15.16 1.13
N GLU A 6 -12.37 14.62 0.15
CA GLU A 6 -12.20 15.24 -1.16
C GLU A 6 -12.64 14.28 -2.28
N PRO A 7 -12.93 14.78 -3.49
CA PRO A 7 -13.10 13.93 -4.66
C PRO A 7 -11.91 12.98 -4.82
N SER A 8 -12.20 11.72 -5.13
CA SER A 8 -11.16 10.70 -5.33
C SER A 8 -10.90 10.49 -6.81
N HIS A 9 -9.66 10.19 -7.15
CA HIS A 9 -9.28 9.69 -8.47
C HIS A 9 -9.04 8.18 -8.47
N LEU A 10 -9.38 7.51 -7.36
CA LEU A 10 -9.28 6.07 -7.21
C LEU A 10 -10.43 5.39 -7.94
N MET A 11 -10.11 4.34 -8.69
CA MET A 11 -11.10 3.57 -9.43
C MET A 11 -10.76 2.09 -9.46
N PHE A 12 -11.79 1.26 -9.60
CA PHE A 12 -11.64 -0.13 -10.02
C PHE A 12 -11.88 -0.26 -11.52
N LEU A 13 -10.94 -0.90 -12.21
CA LEU A 13 -11.13 -1.44 -13.53
C LEU A 13 -11.38 -2.94 -13.42
N VAL A 14 -12.52 -3.38 -13.96
CA VAL A 14 -13.06 -4.71 -13.71
C VAL A 14 -13.37 -5.40 -15.04
N THR A 15 -12.94 -6.65 -15.17
CA THR A 15 -13.35 -7.50 -16.29
C THR A 15 -13.55 -8.96 -15.86
N VAL A 16 -14.48 -9.65 -16.49
CA VAL A 16 -14.76 -11.06 -16.23
C VAL A 16 -14.07 -11.91 -17.29
N LEU A 17 -13.26 -12.87 -16.85
CA LEU A 17 -12.50 -13.76 -17.70
C LEU A 17 -12.96 -15.20 -17.45
N ASP A 18 -13.64 -15.77 -18.44
CA ASP A 18 -13.91 -17.21 -18.51
C ASP A 18 -12.81 -17.93 -19.32
N ASP A 19 -12.53 -19.18 -18.94
CA ASP A 19 -11.75 -20.11 -19.78
C ASP A 19 -10.30 -19.63 -20.10
N ARG A 20 -9.69 -18.84 -19.21
CA ARG A 20 -8.31 -18.38 -19.33
C ARG A 20 -7.36 -19.14 -18.41
N ASP A 21 -6.18 -19.43 -18.94
CA ASP A 21 -5.11 -20.09 -18.20
C ASP A 21 -4.63 -19.22 -17.02
N GLY A 22 -4.29 -19.86 -15.90
CA GLY A 22 -3.74 -19.18 -14.73
C GLY A 22 -2.42 -18.47 -15.06
N GLU A 23 -1.65 -18.99 -16.02
CA GLU A 23 -0.43 -18.35 -16.51
C GLU A 23 -0.71 -17.00 -17.18
N VAL A 24 -1.81 -16.89 -17.94
CA VAL A 24 -2.21 -15.62 -18.59
C VAL A 24 -2.61 -14.58 -17.54
N LEU A 25 -3.36 -14.98 -16.52
CA LEU A 25 -3.73 -14.09 -15.41
C LEU A 25 -2.50 -13.63 -14.62
N GLY A 26 -1.58 -14.55 -14.33
CA GLY A 26 -0.34 -14.23 -13.62
C GLY A 26 0.54 -13.24 -14.39
N ASP A 27 0.79 -13.51 -15.67
CA ASP A 27 1.57 -12.63 -16.55
C ASP A 27 0.91 -11.26 -16.74
N ALA A 28 -0.42 -11.22 -16.93
CA ALA A 28 -1.17 -9.97 -17.03
C ALA A 28 -1.04 -9.14 -15.76
N ILE A 29 -1.18 -9.74 -14.57
CA ILE A 29 -1.03 -9.06 -13.29
C ILE A 29 0.40 -8.51 -13.14
N GLN A 30 1.42 -9.30 -13.45
CA GLN A 30 2.82 -8.86 -13.33
C GLN A 30 3.12 -7.64 -14.22
N LYS A 31 2.59 -7.62 -15.45
CA LYS A 31 2.77 -6.46 -16.35
C LYS A 31 1.95 -5.25 -15.92
N LEU A 32 0.75 -5.44 -15.39
CA LEU A 32 -0.09 -4.34 -14.92
C LEU A 32 0.55 -3.59 -13.75
N ILE A 33 1.16 -4.30 -12.79
CA ILE A 33 1.81 -3.68 -11.63
C ILE A 33 3.16 -3.00 -11.95
N GLU A 34 3.66 -3.10 -13.19
CA GLU A 34 4.81 -2.30 -13.65
C GLU A 34 4.44 -0.81 -13.80
N ARG A 35 3.14 -0.51 -13.85
CA ARG A 35 2.62 0.86 -13.90
C ARG A 35 2.50 1.44 -12.50
N GLU A 36 3.01 2.65 -12.33
CA GLU A 36 2.98 3.37 -11.05
C GLU A 36 1.55 3.63 -10.56
N GLU A 37 0.61 3.87 -11.49
CA GLU A 37 -0.79 4.17 -11.19
C GLU A 37 -1.58 2.95 -10.70
N VAL A 38 -1.08 1.72 -10.94
CA VAL A 38 -1.76 0.48 -10.55
C VAL A 38 -1.37 0.11 -9.12
N LEU A 39 -2.29 0.34 -8.19
CA LEU A 39 -2.07 0.14 -6.77
C LEU A 39 -2.21 -1.32 -6.32
N ALA A 40 -3.11 -2.06 -6.96
CA ALA A 40 -3.35 -3.47 -6.64
C ALA A 40 -4.05 -4.22 -7.78
N CYS A 41 -3.80 -5.52 -7.87
CA CYS A 41 -4.47 -6.42 -8.80
C CYS A 41 -4.95 -7.68 -8.06
N HIS A 42 -6.20 -8.07 -8.30
CA HIS A 42 -6.79 -9.29 -7.74
C HIS A 42 -7.58 -10.06 -8.80
N ALA A 43 -7.33 -11.36 -8.92
CA ALA A 43 -8.18 -12.27 -9.68
C ALA A 43 -9.12 -13.00 -8.71
N VAL A 44 -10.38 -12.56 -8.64
CA VAL A 44 -11.39 -13.11 -7.71
C VAL A 44 -12.08 -14.31 -8.36
N PRO A 45 -11.99 -15.52 -7.81
CA PRO A 45 -12.66 -16.70 -8.38
C PRO A 45 -14.17 -16.52 -8.40
N CYS A 46 -14.82 -16.87 -9.52
CA CYS A 46 -16.26 -16.79 -9.68
C CYS A 46 -16.81 -17.94 -10.53
N VAL A 47 -18.14 -18.13 -10.49
CA VAL A 47 -18.86 -19.02 -11.40
C VAL A 47 -19.55 -18.16 -12.45
N THR A 48 -19.22 -18.38 -13.73
CA THR A 48 -19.75 -17.62 -14.86
C THR A 48 -20.93 -18.37 -15.52
N LYS A 49 -21.44 -17.81 -16.63
CA LYS A 49 -22.54 -18.41 -17.41
C LYS A 49 -22.21 -19.87 -17.78
N LYS A 50 -23.24 -20.71 -17.87
CA LYS A 50 -23.10 -22.16 -18.14
C LYS A 50 -22.29 -22.91 -17.07
N ASN A 51 -22.25 -22.39 -15.83
CA ASN A 51 -21.57 -23.02 -14.69
C ASN A 51 -20.07 -23.27 -14.93
N ARG A 52 -19.40 -22.33 -15.62
CA ARG A 52 -17.96 -22.40 -15.87
C ARG A 52 -17.20 -21.68 -14.75
N PRO A 53 -16.04 -22.20 -14.31
CA PRO A 53 -15.16 -21.42 -13.47
C PRO A 53 -14.59 -20.24 -14.27
N GLY A 54 -14.42 -19.10 -13.60
CA GLY A 54 -13.77 -17.92 -14.15
C GLY A 54 -13.17 -17.07 -13.04
N HIS A 55 -12.59 -15.94 -13.44
CA HIS A 55 -12.09 -14.93 -12.52
C HIS A 55 -12.65 -13.56 -12.88
N VAL A 56 -12.97 -12.76 -11.87
CA VAL A 56 -13.12 -11.32 -12.01
C VAL A 56 -11.75 -10.70 -11.76
N LEU A 57 -11.13 -10.16 -12.80
CA LEU A 57 -9.91 -9.37 -12.63
C LEU A 57 -10.33 -7.97 -12.17
N VAL A 58 -9.86 -7.60 -10.98
CA VAL A 58 -10.09 -6.31 -10.34
C VAL A 58 -8.75 -5.60 -10.23
N VAL A 59 -8.61 -4.47 -10.91
CA VAL A 59 -7.41 -3.63 -10.90
C VAL A 59 -7.76 -2.32 -10.21
N LEU A 60 -7.08 -2.02 -9.10
CA LEU A 60 -7.22 -0.76 -8.37
C LEU A 60 -6.21 0.24 -8.92
N VAL A 61 -6.70 1.38 -9.39
CA VAL A 61 -5.91 2.38 -10.10
C VAL A 61 -6.09 3.75 -9.44
N ASP A 62 -4.99 4.47 -9.23
CA ASP A 62 -5.00 5.90 -8.91
C ASP A 62 -4.88 6.70 -10.21
N GLY A 63 -5.94 7.42 -10.58
CA GLY A 63 -5.97 8.21 -11.81
C GLY A 63 -5.07 9.44 -11.80
N GLY A 64 -4.55 9.87 -10.64
CA GLY A 64 -3.67 11.04 -10.55
C GLY A 64 -4.31 12.30 -11.11
N GLU A 65 -3.58 13.07 -11.93
CA GLU A 65 -4.06 14.33 -12.50
C GLU A 65 -5.03 14.15 -13.69
N ASP A 66 -4.98 13.02 -14.38
CA ASP A 66 -5.75 12.75 -15.60
C ASP A 66 -6.35 11.33 -15.54
N PRO A 67 -7.41 11.15 -14.73
CA PRO A 67 -7.95 9.83 -14.43
C PRO A 67 -8.49 9.13 -15.67
N ASP A 68 -9.02 9.87 -16.65
CA ASP A 68 -9.61 9.29 -17.85
C ASP A 68 -8.55 8.70 -18.78
N ARG A 69 -7.43 9.42 -19.00
CA ARG A 69 -6.31 8.91 -19.80
C ARG A 69 -5.67 7.68 -19.14
N VAL A 70 -5.42 7.76 -17.83
CA VAL A 70 -4.83 6.64 -17.07
C VAL A 70 -5.76 5.43 -17.13
N ALA A 71 -7.06 5.61 -16.91
CA ALA A 71 -8.05 4.55 -17.00
C ALA A 71 -8.09 3.90 -18.39
N GLU A 72 -8.09 4.70 -19.46
CA GLU A 72 -8.08 4.20 -20.84
C GLU A 72 -6.85 3.36 -21.12
N ASP A 73 -5.67 3.85 -20.72
CA ASP A 73 -4.42 3.13 -20.96
C ASP A 73 -4.40 1.79 -20.20
N VAL A 74 -4.79 1.78 -18.92
CA VAL A 74 -4.82 0.53 -18.12
C VAL A 74 -5.91 -0.42 -18.64
N ALA A 75 -7.07 0.09 -19.05
CA ALA A 75 -8.11 -0.72 -19.67
C ALA A 75 -7.63 -1.37 -20.97
N ARG A 76 -6.89 -0.63 -21.81
CA ARG A 76 -6.25 -1.16 -23.02
C ARG A 76 -5.22 -2.25 -22.68
N ASP A 77 -4.40 -2.04 -21.65
CA ASP A 77 -3.43 -3.05 -21.21
C ASP A 77 -4.15 -4.33 -20.74
N ILE A 78 -5.23 -4.21 -19.94
CA ILE A 78 -6.08 -5.34 -19.55
C ILE A 78 -6.60 -6.06 -20.79
N MET A 79 -7.14 -5.36 -21.77
CA MET A 79 -7.68 -5.96 -23.00
C MET A 79 -6.60 -6.69 -23.82
N VAL A 80 -5.41 -6.10 -23.98
CA VAL A 80 -4.29 -6.68 -24.73
C VAL A 80 -3.74 -7.92 -24.03
N LEU A 81 -3.54 -7.85 -22.71
CA LEU A 81 -2.92 -8.92 -21.92
C LEU A 81 -3.88 -10.11 -21.71
N THR A 82 -5.16 -9.82 -21.51
CA THR A 82 -6.16 -10.85 -21.18
C THR A 82 -6.99 -11.27 -22.38
N GLY A 83 -6.96 -10.54 -23.49
CA GLY A 83 -7.85 -10.73 -24.63
C GLY A 83 -9.32 -10.42 -24.32
N SER A 84 -9.61 -9.71 -23.23
CA SER A 84 -10.93 -9.14 -22.99
C SER A 84 -11.24 -8.03 -24.00
N THR A 85 -12.51 -7.83 -24.31
CA THR A 85 -12.97 -6.73 -25.17
C THR A 85 -13.76 -5.67 -24.40
N GLY A 86 -13.85 -5.81 -23.08
CA GLY A 86 -14.64 -4.93 -22.22
C GLY A 86 -14.05 -4.83 -20.83
N VAL A 87 -13.90 -3.61 -20.35
CA VAL A 87 -13.45 -3.28 -19.00
C VAL A 87 -14.44 -2.27 -18.45
N ASP A 88 -15.07 -2.60 -17.33
CA ASP A 88 -15.98 -1.73 -16.61
C ASP A 88 -15.20 -0.90 -15.59
N ARG A 89 -15.56 0.38 -15.43
CA ARG A 89 -14.94 1.31 -14.48
C ARG A 89 -15.90 1.63 -13.34
N PHE A 90 -15.38 1.63 -12.12
CA PHE A 90 -16.10 2.04 -10.91
C PHE A 90 -15.26 3.08 -10.17
N ASP A 91 -15.71 4.32 -10.16
CA ASP A 91 -15.04 5.42 -9.47
C ASP A 91 -15.42 5.47 -7.98
N ALA A 92 -14.47 5.84 -7.14
CA ALA A 92 -14.76 6.20 -5.76
C ALA A 92 -15.42 7.59 -5.70
N ASP A 93 -16.52 7.71 -4.94
CA ASP A 93 -17.24 8.98 -4.79
C ASP A 93 -16.42 10.06 -4.05
N GLY A 94 -15.44 9.64 -3.26
CA GLY A 94 -14.54 10.52 -2.51
C GLY A 94 -13.57 9.72 -1.66
N VAL A 95 -12.58 10.42 -1.09
CA VAL A 95 -11.52 9.84 -0.27
C VAL A 95 -11.43 10.57 1.06
N TYR A 96 -11.36 9.81 2.14
CA TYR A 96 -10.98 10.35 3.45
C TYR A 96 -9.47 10.31 3.61
N SER A 97 -8.86 11.44 3.96
CA SER A 97 -7.42 11.54 4.16
C SER A 97 -7.07 12.32 5.43
N VAL A 98 -5.82 12.13 5.86
CA VAL A 98 -5.20 12.88 6.97
C VAL A 98 -3.80 13.27 6.51
N PRO A 99 -3.38 14.53 6.73
CA PRO A 99 -2.00 14.93 6.49
C PRO A 99 -1.04 13.96 7.17
N SER A 100 -0.03 13.53 6.43
CA SER A 100 0.98 12.64 6.98
C SER A 100 2.38 13.07 6.56
N ARG A 101 3.34 12.80 7.44
CA ARG A 101 4.76 13.05 7.24
C ARG A 101 5.54 11.79 7.54
N PHE A 102 6.72 11.68 6.93
CA PHE A 102 7.68 10.65 7.28
C PHE A 102 8.75 11.23 8.20
N GLU A 103 9.15 10.47 9.21
CA GLU A 103 10.22 10.79 10.15
C GLU A 103 11.16 9.59 10.29
N ASP A 104 12.46 9.82 10.10
CA ASP A 104 13.48 8.81 10.30
C ASP A 104 13.83 8.71 11.79
N VAL A 105 13.46 7.60 12.43
CA VAL A 105 13.85 7.31 13.81
C VAL A 105 15.19 6.57 13.81
N ARG A 106 16.17 7.13 14.52
CA ARG A 106 17.45 6.45 14.73
C ARG A 106 17.27 5.28 15.71
N VAL A 107 17.80 4.13 15.34
CA VAL A 107 17.80 2.91 16.17
C VAL A 107 19.24 2.45 16.35
N VAL A 108 19.65 2.17 17.58
CA VAL A 108 21.00 1.65 17.87
C VAL A 108 20.93 0.35 18.67
N TYR A 109 21.91 -0.53 18.44
CA TYR A 109 22.14 -1.73 19.23
C TYR A 109 23.63 -1.95 19.42
N GLY A 110 24.18 -1.45 20.54
CA GLY A 110 25.62 -1.43 20.75
C GLY A 110 26.32 -0.47 19.77
N GLU A 111 27.15 -1.00 18.88
CA GLU A 111 27.90 -0.22 17.88
C GLU A 111 27.18 -0.14 16.52
N ARG A 112 26.08 -0.88 16.33
CA ARG A 112 25.29 -0.85 15.09
C ARG A 112 24.19 0.21 15.18
N GLU A 113 23.91 0.85 14.05
CA GLU A 113 22.81 1.79 13.91
C GLU A 113 22.05 1.62 12.60
N TRP A 114 20.75 1.94 12.66
CA TRP A 114 19.83 1.95 11.53
C TRP A 114 18.96 3.21 11.60
N ARG A 115 18.26 3.49 10.51
CA ARG A 115 17.16 4.45 10.46
C ARG A 115 15.91 3.70 10.05
N VAL A 116 14.83 3.94 10.77
CA VAL A 116 13.52 3.39 10.44
C VAL A 116 12.60 4.53 10.05
N SER A 117 12.03 4.45 8.85
CA SER A 117 11.06 5.41 8.35
C SER A 117 9.72 5.21 9.08
N VAL A 118 9.18 6.29 9.64
CA VAL A 118 7.92 6.28 10.38
C VAL A 118 6.93 7.23 9.75
N LYS A 119 5.82 6.70 9.25
CA LYS A 119 4.69 7.50 8.76
C LYS A 119 3.84 7.95 9.95
N ILE A 120 3.77 9.26 10.16
CA ILE A 120 2.95 9.90 11.21
C ILE A 120 1.80 10.61 10.50
N ALA A 121 0.57 10.21 10.80
CA ALA A 121 -0.64 10.90 10.33
C ALA A 121 -1.26 11.67 11.49
N GLU A 122 -1.40 12.98 11.32
CA GLU A 122 -1.80 13.93 12.36
C GLU A 122 -2.81 14.92 11.77
N THR A 123 -3.90 15.17 12.48
CA THR A 123 -4.89 16.18 12.08
C THR A 123 -4.35 17.59 12.33
N GLU A 124 -4.97 18.61 11.73
CA GLU A 124 -4.61 20.01 12.02
C GLU A 124 -4.84 20.42 13.49
N GLU A 125 -5.67 19.67 14.22
CA GLU A 125 -5.90 19.86 15.66
C GLU A 125 -4.78 19.26 16.54
N GLY A 126 -3.79 18.60 15.92
CA GLY A 126 -2.69 17.92 16.61
C GLY A 126 -3.05 16.51 17.11
N GLU A 127 -4.17 15.94 16.66
CA GLU A 127 -4.54 14.57 16.99
C GLU A 127 -3.73 13.59 16.12
N VAL A 128 -2.84 12.83 16.75
CA VAL A 128 -2.08 11.77 16.07
C VAL A 128 -2.98 10.56 15.83
N VAL A 129 -3.48 10.43 14.60
CA VAL A 129 -4.36 9.35 14.16
C VAL A 129 -3.59 8.03 14.05
N THR A 130 -2.41 8.05 13.42
CA THR A 130 -1.55 6.86 13.33
C THR A 130 -0.08 7.21 13.36
N VAL A 131 0.72 6.29 13.91
CA VAL A 131 2.18 6.26 13.82
C VAL A 131 2.53 4.85 13.37
N LYS A 132 3.14 4.72 12.19
CA LYS A 132 3.44 3.43 11.57
C LYS A 132 4.89 3.40 11.12
N ALA A 133 5.71 2.61 11.82
CA ALA A 133 7.05 2.31 11.34
C ALA A 133 6.98 1.35 10.14
N GLU A 134 7.89 1.54 9.18
CA GLU A 134 8.11 0.61 8.06
C GLU A 134 8.47 -0.78 8.63
N PHE A 135 7.71 -1.79 8.22
CA PHE A 135 7.76 -3.10 8.88
C PHE A 135 8.91 -3.96 8.38
N ASP A 136 9.30 -3.86 7.11
CA ASP A 136 10.44 -4.59 6.56
C ASP A 136 11.76 -4.12 7.19
N GLU A 137 11.96 -2.81 7.39
CA GLU A 137 13.09 -2.24 8.13
C GLU A 137 13.10 -2.74 9.59
N CYS A 138 11.94 -2.74 10.25
CA CYS A 138 11.82 -3.30 11.61
C CYS A 138 12.13 -4.81 11.65
N ARG A 139 11.77 -5.54 10.60
CA ARG A 139 12.01 -6.98 10.46
C ARG A 139 13.49 -7.27 10.27
N GLU A 140 14.16 -6.55 9.38
CA GLU A 140 15.60 -6.67 9.15
C GLU A 140 16.41 -6.39 10.43
N ILE A 141 16.07 -5.31 11.16
CA ILE A 141 16.69 -5.02 12.46
C ILE A 141 16.43 -6.16 13.45
N GLY A 142 15.22 -6.71 13.48
CA GLY A 142 14.88 -7.82 14.36
C GLY A 142 15.68 -9.10 14.04
N GLU A 143 15.91 -9.39 12.76
CA GLU A 143 16.75 -10.49 12.29
C GLU A 143 18.22 -10.31 12.70
N GLU A 144 18.75 -9.08 12.61
CA GLU A 144 20.15 -8.78 12.99
C GLU A 144 20.41 -8.73 14.50
N THR A 145 19.43 -8.28 15.27
CA THR A 145 19.56 -8.06 16.72
C THR A 145 19.04 -9.22 17.56
N GLY A 146 18.24 -10.11 16.96
CA GLY A 146 17.51 -11.17 17.65
C GLY A 146 16.29 -10.69 18.44
N ILE A 147 15.95 -9.39 18.36
CA ILE A 147 14.78 -8.80 19.03
C ILE A 147 13.56 -9.03 18.14
N PRO A 148 12.40 -9.43 18.68
CA PRO A 148 11.20 -9.62 17.86
C PRO A 148 10.85 -8.34 17.06
N PRO A 149 10.59 -8.42 15.74
CA PRO A 149 10.29 -7.25 14.90
C PRO A 149 9.16 -6.36 15.45
N ARG A 150 8.17 -6.97 16.09
CA ARG A 150 7.08 -6.26 16.77
C ARG A 150 7.54 -5.36 17.92
N GLU A 151 8.59 -5.75 18.65
CA GLU A 151 9.16 -4.95 19.75
C GLU A 151 9.98 -3.80 19.19
N VAL A 152 10.79 -4.05 18.14
CA VAL A 152 11.51 -3.00 17.40
C VAL A 152 10.52 -1.95 16.91
N LYS A 153 9.48 -2.38 16.19
CA LYS A 153 8.39 -1.52 15.69
C LYS A 153 7.75 -0.69 16.82
N ALA A 154 7.38 -1.31 17.93
CA ALA A 154 6.74 -0.60 19.03
C ALA A 154 7.63 0.47 19.67
N MET A 155 8.93 0.19 19.85
CA MET A 155 9.89 1.17 20.39
C MET A 155 10.13 2.33 19.42
N VAL A 156 10.27 2.02 18.13
CA VAL A 156 10.42 3.02 17.07
C VAL A 156 9.20 3.95 17.00
N GLU A 157 7.99 3.39 17.01
CA GLU A 157 6.75 4.17 17.00
C GLU A 157 6.59 5.03 18.25
N ALA A 158 7.04 4.55 19.40
CA ALA A 158 7.06 5.33 20.63
C ALA A 158 8.10 6.46 20.59
N ALA A 159 9.28 6.22 20.01
CA ALA A 159 10.33 7.24 19.85
C ALA A 159 9.90 8.36 18.89
N ALA A 160 9.25 8.01 17.77
CA ALA A 160 8.68 8.96 16.83
C ALA A 160 7.68 9.94 17.49
N ARG A 161 6.90 9.48 18.47
CA ARG A 161 5.93 10.33 19.19
C ARG A 161 6.57 11.41 20.05
N VAL A 162 7.81 11.20 20.50
CA VAL A 162 8.52 12.11 21.42
C VAL A 162 9.73 12.79 20.76
N GLY A 163 9.93 12.60 19.45
CA GLY A 163 11.10 13.12 18.74
C GLY A 163 12.42 12.55 19.26
N GLY A 164 12.42 11.29 19.70
CA GLY A 164 13.58 10.61 20.30
C GLY A 164 14.22 9.58 19.36
N TRP A 165 15.19 8.84 19.90
CA TRP A 165 15.82 7.70 19.24
C TRP A 165 15.83 6.47 20.16
N VAL A 166 15.95 5.28 19.57
CA VAL A 166 15.84 4.00 20.27
C VAL A 166 17.20 3.40 20.55
N ASP A 167 17.48 3.07 21.81
CA ASP A 167 18.56 2.18 22.22
C ASP A 167 17.98 0.80 22.53
N LEU A 168 18.10 -0.13 21.56
CA LEU A 168 17.57 -1.47 21.68
C LEU A 168 18.33 -2.33 22.70
N LYS A 169 19.59 -1.98 22.99
CA LYS A 169 20.42 -2.74 23.93
C LYS A 169 20.02 -2.44 25.38
N GLU A 170 19.77 -1.17 25.67
CA GLU A 170 19.30 -0.70 26.99
C GLU A 170 17.77 -0.75 27.12
N ARG A 171 17.05 -0.98 26.01
CA ARG A 171 15.58 -0.91 25.91
C ARG A 171 15.03 0.47 26.28
N GLU A 172 15.74 1.52 25.84
CA GLU A 172 15.42 2.91 26.17
C GLU A 172 15.05 3.72 24.93
N ILE A 173 14.23 4.75 25.16
CA ILE A 173 13.97 5.82 24.20
C ILE A 173 14.63 7.07 24.78
N LYS A 174 15.56 7.65 24.02
CA LYS A 174 16.31 8.83 24.46
C LYS A 174 15.80 10.05 23.71
N VAL A 175 15.37 11.05 24.46
CA VAL A 175 14.93 12.36 23.98
C VAL A 175 16.00 13.38 24.37
N GLN A 176 16.33 14.32 23.48
CA GLN A 176 17.32 15.35 23.75
C GLN A 176 16.82 16.38 24.76
#